data_AF-A0A1G5Z5Q0-F1
#
_entry.id   AF-A0A1G5Z5Q0-F1
#
_cell.length_a   1.000
_cell.length_b   1.000
_cell.length_c   1.000
_cell.angle_alpha   90.00
_cell.angle_beta   90.00
_cell.angle_gamma   90.00
#
_symmetry.space_group_name_H-M   'P 1'
#
loop_
_entity.id
_entity.type
_entity.pdbx_description
1 polymer ?
#
loop_
_entity_poly.entity_id
_entity_poly.type
_entity_poly.pdbx_seq_one_letter_code
_entity_poly.pdbx_strand_id
1 'polypeptide(L)'
;MKTATITDFRTNMKERLQEIEEAQDILILTGPKKRDFVVMSLDQYNAMEETAHLLSTQANTQRLLESIAQDKESEVQIREIKLEE
;
A
#
# COMPACT_ATOMS: atom_id res chain seq x y z
N MET A 1 1.40 12.96 0.30
CA MET A 1 2.66 12.84 -0.46
C MET A 1 3.57 14.00 -0.10
N LYS A 2 4.76 13.71 0.43
CA LYS A 2 5.78 14.70 0.78
C LYS A 2 6.90 14.70 -0.25
N THR A 3 7.65 15.80 -0.34
CA THR A 3 8.80 15.92 -1.24
C THR A 3 10.02 16.45 -0.49
N ALA A 4 11.19 15.86 -0.71
CA ALA A 4 12.46 16.34 -0.19
C ALA A 4 13.57 16.24 -1.23
N THR A 5 14.65 17.00 -1.06
CA THR A 5 15.86 16.80 -1.87
C THR A 5 16.66 15.61 -1.33
N ILE A 6 17.48 14.98 -2.16
CA ILE A 6 18.41 13.92 -1.69
C ILE A 6 19.32 14.44 -0.55
N THR A 7 19.72 15.72 -0.59
CA THR A 7 20.56 16.33 0.44
C THR A 7 19.82 16.45 1.78
N ASP A 8 18.55 16.87 1.77
CA ASP A 8 17.72 16.93 2.98
C ASP A 8 17.52 15.53 3.57
N PHE A 9 17.15 14.57 2.72
CA PHE A 9 16.94 13.19 3.15
C PHE A 9 18.20 12.57 3.75
N ARG A 10 19.38 12.82 3.18
CA ARG A 10 20.64 12.32 3.75
C ARG A 10 20.94 12.91 5.12
N THR A 11 20.58 14.18 5.34
CA THR A 11 20.85 14.89 6.60
C THR A 11 19.86 14.51 7.69
N ASN A 12 18.59 14.37 7.32
CA ASN A 12 17.45 14.21 8.23
C ASN A 12 16.78 12.83 8.11
N MET A 13 17.53 11.80 7.68
CA MET A 13 16.98 10.50 7.27
C MET A 13 16.04 9.88 8.29
N LYS A 14 16.44 9.85 9.57
CA LYS A 14 15.65 9.22 10.65
C LYS A 14 14.30 9.92 10.84
N GLU A 15 14.31 11.25 10.91
CA GLU A 15 13.10 12.06 11.08
C GLU A 15 12.17 11.87 9.88
N ARG A 16 12.71 11.93 8.65
CA ARG A 16 11.92 11.72 7.43
C ARG A 16 11.31 10.32 7.35
N LEU A 17 12.03 9.28 7.74
CA LEU A 17 11.50 7.91 7.77
C LEU A 17 10.40 7.75 8.83
N GLN A 18 10.61 8.31 10.02
CA GLN A 18 9.61 8.28 11.09
C GLN A 18 8.33 9.02 10.69
N GLU A 19 8.47 10.19 10.06
CA GLU A 19 7.33 10.95 9.53
C GLU A 19 6.52 10.18 8.48
N ILE A 20 7.17 9.37 7.63
CA ILE A 20 6.53 8.55 6.60
C ILE A 20 5.75 7.40 7.23
N GLU A 21 6.38 6.74 8.21
CA GLU A 21 5.80 5.61 8.94
C GLU A 21 4.55 6.04 9.72
N GLU A 22 4.65 7.13 10.50
CA GLU A 22 3.54 7.66 11.30
C GLU A 22 2.38 8.18 10.44
N ALA A 23 2.69 8.83 9.31
CA ALA A 23 1.67 9.40 8.45
C ALA A 23 1.08 8.40 7.44
N GLN A 24 1.62 7.17 7.36
CA GLN A 24 1.36 6.24 6.26
C GLN A 24 1.36 6.95 4.89
N ASP A 25 2.37 7.78 4.64
CA ASP A 25 2.49 8.59 3.41
C ASP A 25 3.66 8.09 2.53
N ILE A 26 3.86 8.73 1.38
CA ILE A 26 4.97 8.49 0.47
C ILE A 26 5.86 9.74 0.42
N LEU A 27 7.18 9.56 0.45
CA LEU A 27 8.17 10.62 0.23
C LEU A 27 8.79 10.51 -1.16
N ILE A 28 8.70 11.60 -1.92
CA ILE A 28 9.42 11.76 -3.19
C ILE A 28 10.75 12.47 -2.95
N LEU A 29 11.85 11.82 -3.33
CA LEU A 29 13.19 12.40 -3.29
C LEU A 29 13.56 12.95 -4.66
N THR A 30 13.68 14.27 -4.78
CA THR A 30 14.11 14.91 -6.03
C THR A 30 15.63 14.86 -6.15
N GLY A 31 16.13 14.16 -7.16
CA GLY A 31 17.56 13.99 -7.42
C GLY A 31 18.12 14.93 -8.49
N PRO A 32 19.46 15.10 -8.54
CA PRO A 32 20.10 15.85 -9.61
C PRO A 32 19.83 15.21 -10.97
N LYS A 33 19.65 16.04 -12.00
CA LYS A 33 19.31 15.63 -13.38
C LYS A 33 17.92 14.97 -13.53
N LYS A 34 16.93 15.41 -12.75
CA LYS A 34 15.50 14.99 -12.86
C LYS A 34 15.27 13.49 -12.67
N ARG A 35 16.05 12.85 -11.78
CA ARG A 35 15.77 11.48 -11.34
C ARG A 35 15.14 11.57 -9.97
N ASP A 36 13.85 11.27 -9.90
CA ASP A 36 13.12 11.26 -8.65
C ASP A 36 13.02 9.83 -8.13
N PHE A 37 13.05 9.67 -6.81
CA PHE A 37 12.93 8.38 -6.14
C PHE A 37 11.74 8.41 -5.19
N VAL A 38 11.17 7.23 -4.96
CA VAL A 38 10.04 7.05 -4.04
C VAL A 38 10.52 6.30 -2.82
N VAL A 39 10.21 6.81 -1.63
CA VAL A 39 10.43 6.16 -0.34
C VAL A 39 9.08 5.97 0.34
N MET A 40 8.80 4.75 0.76
CA MET A 40 7.59 4.34 1.47
C MET A 40 7.92 3.20 2.43
N SER A 41 7.05 2.90 3.39
CA SER A 41 7.22 1.74 4.25
C SER A 41 7.06 0.44 3.46
N LEU A 42 7.65 -0.64 3.98
CA LEU A 42 7.50 -1.96 3.36
C LEU A 42 6.03 -2.42 3.37
N ASP A 43 5.30 -2.11 4.44
CA ASP A 43 3.88 -2.48 4.55
C ASP A 43 3.02 -1.78 3.50
N GLN A 44 3.28 -0.49 3.22
CA GLN A 44 2.60 0.23 2.14
C GLN A 44 2.93 -0.37 0.77
N TYR A 45 4.21 -0.65 0.52
CA TYR A 45 4.63 -1.29 -0.73
C TYR A 45 3.92 -2.63 -0.93
N ASN A 46 3.93 -3.49 0.10
CA ASN A 46 3.28 -4.80 0.04
C ASN A 46 1.77 -4.68 -0.16
N ALA A 47 1.10 -3.74 0.52
CA ALA A 47 -0.33 -3.51 0.34
C ALA A 47 -0.67 -3.05 -1.09
N MET A 48 0.18 -2.19 -1.69
CA MET A 48 0.02 -1.75 -3.08
C MET A 48 0.24 -2.90 -4.06
N GLU A 49 1.30 -3.69 -3.88
CA GLU A 49 1.60 -4.85 -4.72
C GLU A 49 0.50 -5.92 -4.62
N GLU A 50 0.01 -6.21 -3.41
CA GLU A 50 -1.09 -7.17 -3.21
C GLU A 50 -2.39 -6.67 -3.85
N THR A 51 -2.70 -5.38 -3.72
CA THR A 51 -3.86 -4.78 -4.39
C THR A 51 -3.72 -4.89 -5.91
N ALA A 52 -2.54 -4.58 -6.46
CA ALA A 52 -2.27 -4.73 -7.89
C ALA A 52 -2.37 -6.20 -8.33
N HIS A 53 -1.90 -7.15 -7.51
CA HIS A 53 -2.01 -8.58 -7.75
C HIS A 53 -3.48 -9.02 -7.79
N LEU A 54 -4.29 -8.66 -6.78
CA LEU A 54 -5.71 -8.98 -6.72
C LEU A 54 -6.47 -8.41 -7.92
N LEU A 55 -6.08 -7.22 -8.40
CA LEU A 55 -6.71 -6.55 -9.54
C LEU A 55 -6.09 -6.92 -10.91
N SER A 56 -5.09 -7.81 -10.95
CA SER A 56 -4.33 -8.11 -12.16
C SER A 56 -5.13 -8.78 -13.28
N THR A 57 -6.26 -9.41 -12.95
CA THR A 57 -7.16 -10.04 -13.93
C THR A 57 -8.58 -9.50 -13.79
N GLN A 58 -9.26 -9.33 -14.92
CA GLN A 58 -10.65 -8.88 -14.94
C GLN A 58 -11.58 -9.84 -14.18
N ALA A 59 -11.38 -11.15 -14.36
CA ALA A 59 -12.19 -12.16 -13.69
C ALA A 59 -12.06 -12.11 -12.15
N ASN A 60 -10.82 -11.99 -11.62
CA ASN A 60 -10.63 -11.89 -10.17
C ASN A 60 -11.14 -10.55 -9.63
N THR A 61 -10.90 -9.45 -10.36
CA THR A 61 -11.40 -8.12 -9.99
C THR A 61 -12.91 -8.11 -9.84
N GLN A 62 -13.63 -8.65 -10.84
CA GLN A 62 -15.08 -8.70 -10.81
C GLN A 62 -15.58 -9.50 -9.61
N ARG A 63 -15.04 -10.72 -9.41
CA ARG A 63 -15.42 -11.57 -8.28
C ARG A 63 -15.15 -10.90 -6.93
N LEU A 64 -14.02 -10.20 -6.79
CA LEU A 64 -13.66 -9.51 -5.56
C LEU A 64 -14.62 -8.33 -5.28
N LEU A 65 -14.93 -7.53 -6.29
CA LEU A 65 -15.86 -6.41 -6.16
C LEU A 65 -17.28 -6.88 -5.82
N GLU A 66 -17.74 -7.96 -6.46
CA GLU A 66 -19.03 -8.61 -6.14
C GLU A 66 -19.05 -9.10 -4.69
N SER A 67 -18.00 -9.78 -4.23
CA SER A 67 -17.90 -10.26 -2.85
C SER A 67 -17.90 -9.11 -1.82
N ILE A 68 -17.24 -7.98 -2.12
CA ILE A 68 -17.24 -6.80 -1.25
C ILE A 68 -18.64 -6.15 -1.21
N ALA A 69 -19.37 -6.14 -2.33
CA ALA A 69 -20.73 -5.63 -2.37
C ALA A 69 -21.69 -6.48 -1.51
N GLN A 70 -21.63 -7.81 -1.67
CA GLN A 70 -22.39 -8.76 -0.85
C GLN A 70 -22.12 -8.58 0.64
N ASP A 71 -20.85 -8.44 1.04
CA ASP A 71 -20.47 -8.20 2.44
C ASP A 71 -21.10 -6.91 3.00
N LYS A 72 -21.05 -5.81 2.24
CA LYS A 72 -21.66 -4.53 2.62
C LYS A 72 -23.18 -4.59 2.72
N GLU A 73 -23.82 -5.42 1.89
CA GLU A 73 -25.26 -5.66 1.90
C GLU A 73 -25.68 -6.73 2.93
N SER A 74 -24.73 -7.27 3.70
CA SER A 74 -24.93 -8.36 4.66
C SER A 74 -25.46 -9.66 4.01
N GLU A 75 -25.21 -9.85 2.71
CA GLU A 75 -25.50 -11.08 1.97
C GLU A 75 -24.42 -12.15 2.19
N VAL A 76 -24.11 -12.43 3.46
CA VAL A 76 -23.03 -13.33 3.87
C VAL A 76 -23.56 -14.63 4.45
N GLN A 77 -22.84 -15.73 4.22
CA GLN A 77 -23.13 -17.03 4.83
C GLN A 77 -22.09 -17.35 5.89
N ILE A 78 -22.51 -17.40 7.15
CA ILE A 78 -21.64 -17.81 8.26
C ILE A 78 -21.58 -19.33 8.29
N ARG A 79 -20.37 -19.89 8.21
CA ARG A 79 -20.11 -21.33 8.30
C ARG A 79 -19.00 -21.59 9.30
N GLU A 80 -19.17 -22.63 10.11
CA GLU A 80 -18.12 -23.10 11.01
C GLU A 80 -17.06 -23.85 10.20
N ILE A 81 -15.81 -23.39 10.27
CA ILE A 81 -14.67 -24.05 9.62
C ILE A 81 -13.94 -24.84 10.69
N LYS A 82 -13.93 -26.17 10.56
CA LYS A 82 -13.05 -27.04 11.37
C LYS A 82 -11.68 -27.04 10.71
N LEU A 83 -10.70 -26.36 11.33
CA LEU A 83 -9.30 -26.51 10.97
C LEU A 83 -8.80 -27.78 11.67
N GLU A 84 -8.47 -28.80 10.89
CA GLU A 84 -7.72 -29.95 11.40
C GLU A 84 -6.27 -29.50 11.61
N GLU A 85 -5.72 -29.75 12.82
CA GLU A 85 -4.30 -29.53 13.14
C GLU A 85 -3.40 -30.53 12.42
#